data_AF-A0A2Z5UUV4-F1
#
_entry.id   AF-A0A2Z5UUV4-F1
#
_cell.length_a   1.000
_cell.length_b   1.000
_cell.length_c   1.000
_cell.angle_alpha   90.00
_cell.angle_beta   90.00
_cell.angle_gamma   90.00
#
_symmetry.space_group_name_H-M   'P 1'
#
loop_
_entity.id
_entity.type
_entity.pdbx_description
1 polymer ?
#
loop_
_entity_poly.entity_id
_entity_poly.type
_entity_poly.pdbx_seq_one_letter_code
_entity_poly.pdbx_strand_id
1 'polypeptide(L)'
;MLGLFSYKLKPQEGIDKNKTLSELTALLTAIRVSGYNTEEIASISKAKLSLISALIINLGNKILKTRIESEEPLARAKLDFSQLIKRLAGDSNTVAFVRYACQLLQYYTLLCDKEFVPDMTLQDWQNFLYINKESFGDTTNNPFVIEYALIKIFNQLNELTDSVEGKIAPLPQLDETRLYLHHRLEKLAETINLWASNDTNNVFFHYLKFVYHYAYSKAIELQFLAKKVSLTEEENVNLSDSQQLYLLAAKDSINKIDTLYEQTKNNAQLVIQGTEFSFGLNVLIKLPTSDINQIKEHLSSLTIGNRPLSLPSH
;
A
#
# COMPACT_ATOMS: atom_id res chain seq x y z
N MET A 1 22.37 16.09 13.80
CA MET A 1 23.64 15.70 13.15
C MET A 1 23.25 14.73 12.03
N LEU A 2 23.14 15.23 10.79
CA LEU A 2 22.52 14.51 9.66
C LEU A 2 23.54 13.56 9.01
N GLY A 3 23.34 12.25 9.19
CA GLY A 3 24.14 11.22 8.53
C GLY A 3 23.80 11.12 7.04
N LEU A 4 24.67 11.68 6.20
CA LEU A 4 24.61 11.58 4.74
C LEU A 4 24.97 10.15 4.29
N PHE A 5 24.00 9.43 3.72
CA PHE A 5 24.24 8.13 3.08
C PHE A 5 24.79 8.31 1.66
N SER A 6 25.95 7.69 1.41
CA SER A 6 26.64 7.64 0.12
C SER A 6 26.01 6.57 -0.78
N TYR A 7 25.40 6.97 -1.90
CA TYR A 7 24.90 6.06 -2.93
C TYR A 7 25.78 6.11 -4.18
N LYS A 8 26.48 5.02 -4.51
CA LYS A 8 27.25 4.91 -5.76
C LYS A 8 26.31 4.76 -6.96
N LEU A 9 26.24 5.79 -7.80
CA LEU A 9 25.67 5.76 -9.15
C LEU A 9 26.78 6.11 -10.16
N LYS A 10 27.00 5.30 -11.21
CA LYS A 10 28.07 5.52 -12.21
C LYS A 10 27.92 6.87 -12.93
N PRO A 11 28.97 7.70 -13.11
CA PRO A 11 28.84 9.09 -13.58
C PRO A 11 28.41 9.21 -15.05
N GLN A 12 27.63 10.25 -15.35
CA GLN A 12 27.78 11.01 -16.60
C GLN A 12 28.57 12.26 -16.23
N GLU A 13 29.44 12.72 -17.12
CA GLU A 13 30.47 13.73 -16.86
C GLU A 13 29.91 15.05 -16.27
N GLY A 14 30.59 15.57 -15.25
CA GLY A 14 30.44 16.97 -14.80
C GLY A 14 29.52 17.28 -13.61
N ILE A 15 28.82 16.30 -13.02
CA ILE A 15 27.92 16.52 -11.87
C ILE A 15 28.37 15.66 -10.68
N ASP A 16 28.66 16.28 -9.54
CA ASP A 16 28.88 15.56 -8.28
C ASP A 16 27.56 14.94 -7.79
N LYS A 17 27.37 13.67 -8.13
CA LYS A 17 26.14 12.91 -7.86
C LYS A 17 25.76 12.87 -6.39
N ASN A 18 26.73 12.90 -5.48
CA ASN A 18 26.45 12.84 -4.04
C ASN A 18 25.86 14.16 -3.54
N LYS A 19 26.38 15.29 -4.07
CA LYS A 19 25.86 16.61 -3.77
C LYS A 19 24.44 16.79 -4.31
N THR A 20 24.19 16.43 -5.57
CA THR A 20 22.85 16.54 -6.18
C THR A 20 21.82 15.66 -5.47
N LEU A 21 22.17 14.44 -5.09
CA LEU A 21 21.25 13.56 -4.36
C LEU A 21 20.88 14.11 -2.98
N SER A 22 21.87 14.64 -2.24
CA SER A 22 21.66 15.29 -0.95
C SER A 22 20.72 16.49 -1.06
N GLU A 23 20.95 17.36 -2.05
CA GLU A 23 20.11 18.53 -2.31
C GLU A 23 18.65 18.16 -2.64
N LEU A 24 18.44 17.14 -3.47
CA LEU A 24 17.09 16.66 -3.81
C LEU A 24 16.39 16.02 -2.61
N THR A 25 17.12 15.25 -1.80
CA THR A 25 16.59 14.62 -0.58
C THR A 25 16.16 15.67 0.42
N ALA A 26 16.99 16.71 0.63
CA ALA A 26 16.67 17.83 1.52
C ALA A 26 15.44 18.60 1.04
N LEU A 27 15.36 18.89 -0.26
CA LEU A 27 14.22 19.57 -0.87
C LEU A 27 12.91 18.78 -0.67
N LEU A 28 12.89 17.49 -1.04
CA LEU A 28 11.70 16.65 -0.91
C LEU A 28 11.30 16.45 0.56
N THR A 29 12.26 16.45 1.48
CA THR A 29 12.00 16.40 2.93
C THR A 29 11.36 17.69 3.42
N ALA A 30 11.89 18.86 3.00
CA ALA A 30 11.34 20.16 3.38
C ALA A 30 9.87 20.31 2.93
N ILE A 31 9.58 19.96 1.67
CA ILE A 31 8.22 20.00 1.10
C ILE A 31 7.25 19.11 1.89
N ARG A 32 7.71 17.93 2.33
CA ARG A 32 6.89 17.04 3.16
C ARG A 32 6.62 17.66 4.53
N VAL A 33 7.65 18.21 5.18
CA VAL A 33 7.55 18.84 6.50
C VAL A 33 6.67 20.10 6.46
N SER A 34 6.65 20.82 5.34
CA SER A 34 5.78 21.99 5.12
C SER A 34 4.32 21.61 4.80
N GLY A 35 3.97 20.32 4.82
CA GLY A 35 2.61 19.86 4.54
C GLY A 35 2.23 19.93 3.05
N TYR A 36 3.21 19.78 2.16
CA TYR A 36 3.03 19.83 0.70
C TYR A 36 2.50 21.17 0.20
N ASN A 37 3.10 22.26 0.68
CA ASN A 37 2.78 23.62 0.23
C ASN A 37 2.86 23.72 -1.31
N THR A 38 1.74 24.08 -1.94
CA THR A 38 1.62 24.09 -3.40
C THR A 38 2.44 25.18 -4.07
N GLU A 39 2.67 26.32 -3.41
CA GLU A 39 3.50 27.42 -3.93
C GLU A 39 4.98 27.01 -3.95
N GLU A 40 5.45 26.36 -2.88
CA GLU A 40 6.81 25.80 -2.80
C GLU A 40 7.04 24.80 -3.94
N ILE A 41 6.08 23.91 -4.17
CA ILE A 41 6.14 22.92 -5.26
C ILE A 41 6.11 23.59 -6.64
N ALA A 42 5.25 24.60 -6.84
CA ALA A 42 5.14 25.33 -8.10
C ALA A 42 6.42 26.09 -8.47
N SER A 43 7.24 26.47 -7.48
CA SER A 43 8.53 27.16 -7.70
C SER A 43 9.66 26.26 -8.22
N ILE A 44 9.46 24.94 -8.25
CA ILE A 44 10.50 23.99 -8.66
C ILE A 44 10.73 24.08 -10.18
N SER A 45 11.98 24.36 -10.58
CA SER A 45 12.35 24.49 -11.99
C SER A 45 12.24 23.17 -12.75
N LYS A 46 11.98 23.24 -14.06
CA LYS A 46 11.94 22.06 -14.96
C LYS A 46 13.22 21.21 -14.87
N ALA A 47 14.39 21.84 -14.75
CA ALA A 47 15.66 21.13 -14.57
C ALA A 47 15.66 20.29 -13.27
N LYS A 48 15.15 20.84 -12.16
CA LYS A 48 15.01 20.09 -10.89
C LYS A 48 13.95 18.99 -11.01
N LEU A 49 12.82 19.23 -11.69
CA LEU A 49 11.80 18.19 -11.91
C LEU A 49 12.36 16.99 -12.68
N SER A 50 13.21 17.22 -13.69
CA SER A 50 13.90 16.14 -14.41
C SER A 50 14.82 15.33 -13.49
N LEU A 51 15.53 15.99 -12.57
CA LEU A 51 16.38 15.31 -11.59
C LEU A 51 15.57 14.52 -10.56
N ILE A 52 14.43 15.07 -10.10
CA ILE A 52 13.47 14.34 -9.25
C ILE A 52 12.96 13.12 -10.00
N SER A 53 12.61 13.25 -11.28
CA SER A 53 12.11 12.14 -12.10
C SER A 53 13.13 11.00 -12.18
N ALA A 54 14.39 11.33 -12.45
CA ALA A 54 15.48 10.35 -12.45
C ALA A 54 15.69 9.68 -11.08
N LEU A 55 15.60 10.45 -9.99
CA LEU A 55 15.66 9.93 -8.62
C LEU A 55 14.52 8.92 -8.39
N ILE A 56 13.29 9.32 -8.65
CA ILE A 56 12.08 8.52 -8.41
C ILE A 56 12.07 7.22 -9.24
N ILE A 57 12.45 7.28 -10.50
CA ILE A 57 12.62 6.07 -11.34
C ILE A 57 13.64 5.12 -10.70
N ASN A 58 14.77 5.65 -10.21
CA ASN A 58 15.79 4.84 -9.56
C ASN A 58 15.29 4.21 -8.25
N LEU A 59 14.64 4.99 -7.39
CA LEU A 59 14.08 4.50 -6.13
C LEU A 59 13.04 3.39 -6.36
N GLY A 60 12.07 3.63 -7.24
CA GLY A 60 11.06 2.61 -7.54
C GLY A 60 11.68 1.37 -8.19
N ASN A 61 12.63 1.51 -9.12
CA ASN A 61 13.32 0.36 -9.71
C ASN A 61 14.06 -0.51 -8.67
N LYS A 62 14.61 0.10 -7.61
CA LYS A 62 15.22 -0.63 -6.51
C LYS A 62 14.18 -1.38 -5.67
N ILE A 63 13.05 -0.75 -5.35
CA ILE A 63 11.94 -1.38 -4.62
C ILE A 63 11.35 -2.54 -5.43
N LEU A 64 11.15 -2.35 -6.74
CA LEU A 64 10.66 -3.38 -7.64
C LEU A 64 11.59 -4.61 -7.66
N LYS A 65 12.91 -4.37 -7.69
CA LYS A 65 13.92 -5.43 -7.72
C LYS A 65 13.91 -6.29 -6.45
N THR A 66 13.58 -5.73 -5.28
CA THR A 66 13.51 -6.50 -4.03
C THR A 66 12.21 -7.29 -3.89
N ARG A 67 11.21 -7.02 -4.74
CA ARG A 67 9.87 -7.61 -4.62
C ARG A 67 9.52 -8.61 -5.71
N ILE A 68 10.14 -8.51 -6.89
CA ILE A 68 9.92 -9.41 -8.02
C ILE A 68 11.19 -10.18 -8.30
N GLU A 69 11.11 -11.50 -8.16
CA GLU A 69 12.22 -12.42 -8.37
C GLU A 69 12.45 -12.72 -9.86
N SER A 70 11.37 -12.83 -10.65
CA SER A 70 11.44 -13.19 -12.07
C SER A 70 11.79 -12.00 -12.97
N GLU A 71 12.73 -12.21 -13.91
CA GLU A 71 13.25 -11.13 -14.76
C GLU A 71 12.20 -10.50 -15.68
N GLU A 72 11.36 -11.30 -16.34
CA GLU A 72 10.37 -10.79 -17.30
C GLU A 72 9.25 -9.95 -16.63
N PRO A 73 8.59 -10.41 -15.55
CA PRO A 73 7.70 -9.56 -14.76
C PRO A 73 8.38 -8.30 -14.20
N LEU A 74 9.64 -8.39 -13.78
CA LEU A 74 10.40 -7.24 -13.29
C LEU A 74 10.66 -6.21 -14.40
N ALA A 75 11.00 -6.66 -15.60
CA ALA A 75 11.21 -5.80 -16.76
C ALA A 75 9.94 -5.05 -17.15
N ARG A 76 8.79 -5.75 -17.18
CA ARG A 76 7.48 -5.13 -17.41
C ARG A 76 7.14 -4.09 -16.35
N ALA A 77 7.27 -4.44 -15.07
CA ALA A 77 6.99 -3.52 -13.97
C ALA A 77 7.85 -2.25 -14.01
N LYS A 78 9.15 -2.38 -14.32
CA LYS A 78 10.05 -1.23 -14.47
C LYS A 78 9.67 -0.34 -15.65
N LEU A 79 9.23 -0.94 -16.76
CA LEU A 79 8.75 -0.21 -17.93
C LEU A 79 7.48 0.57 -17.60
N ASP A 80 6.48 -0.11 -17.02
CA ASP A 80 5.21 0.50 -16.62
C ASP A 80 5.42 1.63 -15.62
N PHE A 81 6.27 1.41 -14.62
CA PHE A 81 6.65 2.42 -13.65
C PHE A 81 7.33 3.63 -14.31
N SER A 82 8.30 3.41 -15.19
CA SER A 82 8.97 4.49 -15.91
C SER A 82 8.01 5.29 -16.80
N GLN A 83 7.03 4.63 -17.42
CA GLN A 83 6.00 5.29 -18.21
C GLN A 83 5.03 6.10 -17.33
N LEU A 84 4.66 5.59 -16.15
CA LEU A 84 3.90 6.36 -15.16
C LEU A 84 4.65 7.64 -14.75
N ILE A 85 5.92 7.53 -14.37
CA ILE A 85 6.71 8.70 -13.95
C ILE A 85 6.84 9.73 -15.08
N LYS A 86 7.05 9.29 -16.33
CA LYS A 86 7.07 10.20 -17.49
C LYS A 86 5.75 10.96 -17.66
N ARG A 87 4.60 10.30 -17.45
CA ARG A 87 3.28 10.94 -17.54
C ARG A 87 3.03 11.89 -16.36
N LEU A 88 3.48 11.54 -15.16
CA LEU A 88 3.37 12.39 -13.97
C LEU A 88 4.29 13.62 -14.02
N ALA A 89 5.49 13.48 -14.57
CA ALA A 89 6.44 14.58 -14.69
C ALA A 89 6.05 15.63 -15.75
N GLY A 90 4.88 15.48 -16.41
CA GLY A 90 4.32 16.49 -17.31
C GLY A 90 3.89 17.76 -16.58
N ASP A 91 3.92 18.90 -17.27
CA ASP A 91 3.73 20.24 -16.69
C ASP A 91 2.41 20.40 -15.91
N SER A 92 1.34 19.67 -16.27
CA SER A 92 0.03 19.71 -15.62
C SER A 92 -0.07 18.94 -14.30
N ASN A 93 0.95 18.15 -13.93
CA ASN A 93 0.90 17.20 -12.82
C ASN A 93 1.98 17.45 -11.76
N THR A 94 2.67 18.60 -11.82
CA THR A 94 3.82 18.93 -10.95
C THR A 94 3.54 18.70 -9.46
N VAL A 95 2.37 19.12 -8.97
CA VAL A 95 2.00 18.94 -7.55
C VAL A 95 1.88 17.47 -7.18
N ALA A 96 1.15 16.69 -7.96
CA ALA A 96 0.97 15.25 -7.73
C ALA A 96 2.31 14.50 -7.83
N PHE A 97 3.11 14.83 -8.84
CA PHE A 97 4.43 14.24 -9.06
C PHE A 97 5.39 14.49 -7.90
N VAL A 98 5.46 15.73 -7.39
CA VAL A 98 6.35 16.05 -6.27
C VAL A 98 5.85 15.45 -4.96
N ARG A 99 4.52 15.43 -4.72
CA ARG A 99 3.93 14.71 -3.57
C ARG A 99 4.28 13.22 -3.61
N TYR A 100 4.11 12.59 -4.77
CA TYR A 100 4.52 11.21 -5.01
C TYR A 100 6.01 11.01 -4.71
N ALA A 101 6.87 11.91 -5.20
CA ALA A 101 8.30 11.86 -4.98
C ALA A 101 8.69 11.91 -3.49
N CYS A 102 8.07 12.82 -2.73
CA CYS A 102 8.26 12.94 -1.28
C CYS A 102 7.85 11.65 -0.54
N GLN A 103 6.65 11.13 -0.86
CA GLN A 103 6.10 9.94 -0.20
C GLN A 103 6.93 8.69 -0.54
N LEU A 104 7.35 8.56 -1.80
CA LEU A 104 8.21 7.48 -2.25
C LEU A 104 9.58 7.53 -1.55
N LEU A 105 10.20 8.71 -1.48
CA LEU A 105 11.49 8.89 -0.84
C LEU A 105 11.44 8.49 0.64
N GLN A 106 10.39 8.91 1.36
CA GLN A 106 10.20 8.52 2.75
C GLN A 106 10.05 7.00 2.86
N TYR A 107 9.21 6.39 2.04
CA TYR A 107 9.01 4.94 2.05
C TYR A 107 10.29 4.16 1.73
N TYR A 108 11.03 4.59 0.70
CA TYR A 108 12.32 3.99 0.33
C TYR A 108 13.34 4.11 1.47
N THR A 109 13.39 5.26 2.15
CA THR A 109 14.28 5.49 3.30
C THR A 109 14.01 4.48 4.40
N LEU A 110 12.74 4.19 4.70
CA LEU A 110 12.35 3.15 5.66
C LEU A 110 12.89 1.77 5.26
N LEU A 111 12.70 1.37 4.00
CA LEU A 111 13.11 0.06 3.51
C LEU A 111 14.63 -0.14 3.45
N CYS A 112 15.39 0.95 3.43
CA CYS A 112 16.86 0.90 3.39
C CYS A 112 17.50 1.03 4.76
N ASP A 113 16.70 1.23 5.81
CA ASP A 113 17.24 1.27 7.16
C ASP A 113 17.88 -0.07 7.51
N LYS A 114 19.03 -0.03 8.18
CA LYS A 114 19.79 -1.23 8.56
C LYS A 114 19.01 -2.13 9.52
N GLU A 115 18.08 -1.56 10.28
CA GLU A 115 17.25 -2.27 11.28
C GLU A 115 15.93 -2.75 10.67
N PHE A 116 15.65 -2.38 9.41
CA PHE A 116 14.48 -2.87 8.70
C PHE A 116 14.64 -4.36 8.36
N VAL A 117 13.68 -5.16 8.82
CA VAL A 117 13.59 -6.58 8.49
C VAL A 117 12.26 -6.83 7.76
N PRO A 118 12.28 -7.38 6.53
CA PRO A 118 11.05 -7.58 5.74
C PRO A 118 10.01 -8.45 6.43
N ASP A 119 10.42 -9.40 7.27
CA ASP A 119 9.54 -10.38 7.92
C ASP A 119 9.07 -9.97 9.32
N MET A 120 9.31 -8.71 9.74
CA MET A 120 8.81 -8.17 11.01
C MET A 120 7.30 -8.34 11.15
N THR A 121 6.83 -8.63 12.37
CA THR A 121 5.41 -8.56 12.70
C THR A 121 4.88 -7.13 12.53
N LEU A 122 3.56 -6.93 12.44
CA LEU A 122 2.99 -5.57 12.43
C LEU A 122 3.40 -4.77 13.67
N GLN A 123 3.50 -5.41 14.83
CA GLN A 123 3.89 -4.77 16.08
C GLN A 123 5.36 -4.33 16.05
N ASP A 124 6.26 -5.19 15.58
CA ASP A 124 7.68 -4.84 15.42
C ASP A 124 7.86 -3.73 14.39
N TRP A 125 7.10 -3.77 13.29
CA TRP A 125 7.08 -2.70 12.31
C TRP A 125 6.63 -1.36 12.91
N GLN A 126 5.57 -1.35 13.71
CA GLN A 126 5.10 -0.13 14.39
C GLN A 126 6.12 0.38 15.41
N ASN A 127 6.76 -0.51 16.17
CA ASN A 127 7.82 -0.16 17.10
C ASN A 127 9.04 0.42 16.37
N PHE A 128 9.43 -0.18 15.25
CA PHE A 128 10.51 0.33 14.39
C PHE A 128 10.20 1.75 13.90
N LEU A 129 8.97 2.00 13.41
CA LEU A 129 8.53 3.33 13.00
C LEU A 129 8.53 4.33 14.15
N TYR A 130 8.12 3.91 15.35
CA TYR A 130 8.07 4.76 16.54
C TYR A 130 9.47 5.15 17.03
N ILE A 131 10.36 4.16 17.18
CA ILE A 131 11.74 4.36 17.64
C ILE A 131 12.51 5.29 16.68
N ASN A 132 12.30 5.11 15.38
CA ASN A 132 13.02 5.86 14.35
C ASN A 132 12.23 7.07 13.80
N LYS A 133 11.19 7.53 14.53
CA LYS A 133 10.36 8.67 14.09
C LYS A 133 11.17 9.93 13.81
N GLU A 134 12.25 10.17 14.56
CA GLU A 134 13.13 11.34 14.33
C GLU A 134 13.87 11.24 12.99
N SER A 135 14.26 10.04 12.58
CA SER A 135 14.96 9.77 11.32
C SER A 135 14.01 9.81 10.11
N PHE A 136 12.80 9.29 10.27
CA PHE A 136 11.84 9.12 9.17
C PHE A 136 10.84 10.27 9.06
N GLY A 137 10.70 11.08 10.10
CA GLY A 137 9.61 12.04 10.27
C GLY A 137 8.25 11.35 10.40
N ASP A 138 7.17 12.14 10.31
CA ASP A 138 5.81 11.60 10.41
C ASP A 138 5.46 10.73 9.19
N THR A 139 5.15 9.46 9.44
CA THR A 139 4.77 8.43 8.45
C THR A 139 3.27 8.12 8.46
N THR A 140 2.50 8.71 9.38
CA THR A 140 1.08 8.36 9.59
C THR A 140 0.22 8.59 8.37
N ASN A 141 0.57 9.60 7.56
CA ASN A 141 -0.15 9.97 6.35
C ASN A 141 0.58 9.57 5.05
N ASN A 142 1.50 8.60 5.11
CA ASN A 142 2.18 8.09 3.93
C ASN A 142 1.39 6.89 3.34
N PRO A 143 0.82 7.01 2.11
CA PRO A 143 -0.02 5.95 1.55
C PRO A 143 0.71 4.60 1.36
N PHE A 144 2.02 4.61 1.09
CA PHE A 144 2.81 3.39 0.95
C PHE A 144 3.07 2.69 2.29
N VAL A 145 3.23 3.47 3.36
CA VAL A 145 3.40 2.94 4.72
C VAL A 145 2.09 2.30 5.19
N ILE A 146 0.96 2.94 4.90
CA ILE A 146 -0.38 2.39 5.21
C ILE A 146 -0.61 1.10 4.43
N GLU A 147 -0.32 1.08 3.13
CA GLU A 147 -0.44 -0.14 2.33
C GLU A 147 0.41 -1.27 2.91
N TYR A 148 1.67 -1.00 3.24
CA TYR A 148 2.54 -2.00 3.84
C TYR A 148 1.98 -2.55 5.16
N ALA A 149 1.39 -1.69 5.99
CA ALA A 149 0.72 -2.11 7.22
C ALA A 149 -0.50 -2.99 6.96
N LEU A 150 -1.33 -2.68 5.95
CA LEU A 150 -2.48 -3.50 5.56
C LEU A 150 -2.06 -4.88 5.06
N ILE A 151 -1.02 -4.97 4.24
CA ILE A 151 -0.47 -6.25 3.77
C ILE A 151 0.03 -7.08 4.95
N LYS A 152 0.73 -6.45 5.91
CA LYS A 152 1.17 -7.12 7.14
C LYS A 152 0.01 -7.66 7.96
N ILE A 153 -1.04 -6.86 8.16
CA ILE A 153 -2.25 -7.30 8.84
C ILE A 153 -2.85 -8.53 8.13
N PHE A 154 -3.05 -8.44 6.82
CA PHE A 154 -3.65 -9.50 6.03
C PHE A 154 -2.85 -10.80 6.12
N ASN A 155 -1.53 -10.73 5.99
CA ASN A 155 -0.66 -11.90 6.10
C ASN A 155 -0.72 -12.54 7.49
N GLN A 156 -0.70 -11.74 8.56
CA GLN A 156 -0.84 -12.27 9.92
C GLN A 156 -2.22 -12.88 10.17
N LEU A 157 -3.29 -12.32 9.61
CA LEU A 157 -4.63 -12.93 9.69
C LEU A 157 -4.67 -14.30 9.00
N ASN A 158 -4.00 -14.45 7.85
CA ASN A 158 -3.89 -15.75 7.18
C ASN A 158 -3.08 -16.74 8.00
N GLU A 159 -1.94 -16.33 8.55
CA GLU A 159 -1.10 -17.19 9.39
C GLU A 159 -1.87 -17.71 10.61
N LEU A 160 -2.62 -16.82 11.29
CA LEU A 160 -3.51 -17.21 12.40
C LEU A 160 -4.62 -18.15 11.93
N THR A 161 -5.18 -17.92 10.74
CA THR A 161 -6.20 -18.81 10.17
C THR A 161 -5.64 -20.20 9.90
N ASP A 162 -4.49 -20.28 9.24
CA ASP A 162 -3.81 -21.55 8.94
C ASP A 162 -3.44 -22.31 10.22
N SER A 163 -3.12 -21.58 11.29
CA SER A 163 -2.86 -22.15 12.61
C SER A 163 -4.13 -22.73 13.26
N VAL A 164 -5.26 -22.02 13.23
CA VAL A 164 -6.57 -22.51 13.72
C VAL A 164 -7.07 -23.72 12.94
N GLU A 165 -6.79 -23.76 11.64
CA GLU A 165 -7.16 -24.87 10.75
C GLU A 165 -6.19 -26.06 10.84
N GLY A 166 -5.09 -25.95 11.58
CA GLY A 166 -4.11 -27.01 11.76
C GLY A 166 -3.18 -27.25 10.56
N LYS A 167 -3.10 -26.31 9.62
CA LYS A 167 -2.13 -26.34 8.51
C LYS A 167 -0.71 -26.04 8.96
N ILE A 168 -0.57 -25.23 10.01
CA ILE A 168 0.70 -24.93 10.68
C ILE A 168 0.59 -25.17 12.18
N ALA A 169 1.72 -25.08 12.88
CA ALA A 169 1.75 -25.21 14.33
C ALA A 169 0.84 -24.17 15.02
N PRO A 170 0.19 -24.51 16.16
CA PRO A 170 -0.60 -23.56 16.93
C PRO A 170 0.23 -22.35 17.35
N LEU A 171 -0.24 -21.16 16.98
CA LEU A 171 0.38 -19.90 17.36
C LEU A 171 -0.09 -19.53 18.78
N PRO A 172 0.85 -19.22 19.70
CA PRO A 172 0.47 -18.72 21.02
C PRO A 172 -0.24 -17.36 20.89
N GLN A 173 -1.07 -17.01 21.87
CA GLN A 173 -1.72 -15.69 21.93
C GLN A 173 -2.62 -15.35 20.72
N LEU A 174 -3.29 -16.37 20.15
CA LEU A 174 -4.22 -16.21 19.02
C LEU A 174 -5.21 -15.06 19.24
N ASP A 175 -5.90 -15.05 20.38
CA ASP A 175 -6.93 -14.05 20.69
C ASP A 175 -6.38 -12.64 20.86
N GLU A 176 -5.24 -12.50 21.54
CA GLU A 176 -4.59 -11.20 21.74
C GLU A 176 -4.12 -10.62 20.40
N THR A 177 -3.47 -11.44 19.58
CA THR A 177 -3.00 -11.04 18.25
C THR A 177 -4.18 -10.68 17.35
N ARG A 178 -5.25 -11.49 17.34
CA ARG A 178 -6.47 -11.21 16.57
C ARG A 178 -7.11 -9.88 16.96
N LEU A 179 -7.27 -9.63 18.27
CA LEU A 179 -7.85 -8.37 18.78
C LEU A 179 -6.97 -7.17 18.41
N TYR A 180 -5.65 -7.31 18.53
CA TYR A 180 -4.71 -6.29 18.11
C TYR A 180 -4.84 -5.96 16.63
N LEU A 181 -4.86 -6.97 15.75
CA LEU A 181 -5.02 -6.78 14.31
C LEU A 181 -6.35 -6.11 13.95
N HIS A 182 -7.45 -6.50 14.62
CA HIS A 182 -8.77 -5.89 14.42
C HIS A 182 -8.77 -4.40 14.76
N HIS A 183 -8.25 -4.03 15.94
CA HIS A 183 -8.12 -2.63 16.36
C HIS A 183 -7.22 -1.82 15.41
N ARG A 184 -6.19 -2.46 14.85
CA ARG A 184 -5.33 -1.82 13.86
C ARG A 184 -6.05 -1.57 12.54
N LEU A 185 -6.93 -2.47 12.11
CA LEU A 185 -7.78 -2.25 10.93
C LEU A 185 -8.74 -1.08 11.15
N GLU A 186 -9.35 -0.96 12.33
CA GLU A 186 -10.27 0.15 12.66
C GLU A 186 -9.60 1.51 12.48
N LYS A 187 -8.41 1.67 13.05
CA LYS A 187 -7.63 2.91 12.94
C LYS A 187 -7.22 3.23 11.50
N LEU A 188 -6.89 2.23 10.69
CA LEU A 188 -6.53 2.46 9.29
C LEU A 188 -7.77 2.79 8.45
N ALA A 189 -8.91 2.17 8.75
CA ALA A 189 -10.17 2.41 8.05
C ALA A 189 -10.63 3.87 8.18
N GLU A 190 -10.50 4.48 9.35
CA GLU A 190 -10.82 5.91 9.55
C GLU A 190 -10.05 6.81 8.57
N THR A 191 -8.73 6.67 8.50
CA THR A 191 -7.86 7.45 7.60
C THR A 191 -8.19 7.19 6.14
N ILE A 192 -8.34 5.93 5.74
CA ILE A 192 -8.58 5.56 4.34
C ILE A 192 -9.96 6.03 3.88
N ASN A 193 -10.98 5.93 4.74
CA ASN A 193 -12.32 6.44 4.42
C ASN A 193 -12.34 7.95 4.30
N LEU A 194 -11.61 8.67 5.15
CA LEU A 194 -11.44 10.12 5.04
C LEU A 194 -10.79 10.49 3.70
N TRP A 195 -9.70 9.82 3.32
CA TRP A 195 -9.02 10.05 2.04
C TRP A 195 -9.92 9.79 0.84
N ALA A 196 -10.59 8.64 0.81
CA ALA A 196 -11.48 8.28 -0.29
C ALA A 196 -12.73 9.17 -0.39
N SER A 197 -13.17 9.77 0.72
CA SER A 197 -14.29 10.73 0.74
C SER A 197 -13.85 12.11 0.26
N ASN A 198 -12.64 12.54 0.64
CA ASN A 198 -12.07 13.82 0.19
C ASN A 198 -11.65 13.78 -1.28
N ASP A 199 -11.34 12.59 -1.80
CA ASP A 199 -10.82 12.40 -3.14
C ASP A 199 -11.43 11.14 -3.79
N THR A 200 -12.68 11.26 -4.22
CA THR A 200 -13.48 10.14 -4.73
C THR A 200 -13.01 9.57 -6.06
N ASN A 201 -12.10 10.26 -6.75
CA ASN A 201 -11.54 9.82 -8.03
C ASN A 201 -10.16 9.18 -7.89
N ASN A 202 -9.64 9.09 -6.67
CA ASN A 202 -8.35 8.49 -6.38
C ASN A 202 -8.42 6.96 -6.39
N VAL A 203 -7.89 6.35 -7.45
CA VAL A 203 -7.86 4.89 -7.62
C VAL A 203 -7.11 4.20 -6.49
N PHE A 204 -6.01 4.80 -6.01
CA PHE A 204 -5.22 4.18 -4.95
C PHE A 204 -5.96 4.15 -3.60
N PHE A 205 -6.73 5.19 -3.28
CA PHE A 205 -7.56 5.18 -2.07
C PHE A 205 -8.68 4.14 -2.14
N HIS A 206 -9.30 3.94 -3.31
CA HIS A 206 -10.25 2.82 -3.49
C HIS A 206 -9.58 1.45 -3.42
N TYR A 207 -8.33 1.34 -3.87
CA TYR A 207 -7.53 0.13 -3.67
C TYR A 207 -7.26 -0.12 -2.18
N LEU A 208 -6.83 0.89 -1.41
CA LEU A 208 -6.66 0.75 0.03
C LEU A 208 -7.98 0.39 0.73
N LYS A 209 -9.12 0.95 0.27
CA LYS A 209 -10.45 0.55 0.74
C LYS A 209 -10.70 -0.92 0.53
N PHE A 210 -10.50 -1.38 -0.70
CA PHE A 210 -10.61 -2.79 -1.02
C PHE A 210 -9.77 -3.66 -0.06
N VAL A 211 -8.48 -3.34 0.10
CA VAL A 211 -7.56 -4.14 0.93
C VAL A 211 -8.04 -4.21 2.38
N TYR A 212 -8.43 -3.09 2.99
CA TYR A 212 -8.85 -3.12 4.40
C TYR A 212 -10.20 -3.83 4.58
N HIS A 213 -11.18 -3.63 3.68
CA HIS A 213 -12.46 -4.34 3.77
C HIS A 213 -12.24 -5.85 3.62
N TYR A 214 -11.37 -6.25 2.70
CA TYR A 214 -11.02 -7.64 2.51
C TYR A 214 -10.32 -8.24 3.75
N ALA A 215 -9.38 -7.50 4.35
CA ALA A 215 -8.74 -7.91 5.60
C ALA A 215 -9.74 -8.01 6.77
N TYR A 216 -10.73 -7.13 6.87
CA TYR A 216 -11.81 -7.27 7.86
C TYR A 216 -12.63 -8.54 7.67
N SER A 217 -12.99 -8.87 6.42
CA SER A 217 -13.74 -10.10 6.15
C SER A 217 -12.95 -11.35 6.61
N LYS A 218 -11.63 -11.33 6.44
CA LYS A 218 -10.72 -12.38 6.95
C LYS A 218 -10.63 -12.39 8.48
N ALA A 219 -10.60 -11.21 9.12
CA ALA A 219 -10.59 -11.12 10.59
C ALA A 219 -11.89 -11.69 11.21
N ILE A 220 -13.02 -11.49 10.56
CA ILE A 220 -14.32 -12.05 10.98
C ILE A 220 -14.35 -13.57 10.76
N GLU A 221 -13.83 -14.05 9.63
CA GLU A 221 -13.67 -15.49 9.37
C GLU A 221 -12.84 -16.16 10.47
N LEU A 222 -11.69 -15.58 10.81
CA LEU A 222 -10.81 -16.06 11.87
C LEU A 222 -11.54 -16.06 13.23
N GLN A 223 -12.31 -15.02 13.53
CA GLN A 223 -13.13 -14.96 14.75
C GLN A 223 -14.16 -16.09 14.79
N PHE A 224 -14.81 -16.39 13.67
CA PHE A 224 -15.71 -17.53 13.59
C PHE A 224 -14.97 -18.84 13.82
N LEU A 225 -13.87 -19.10 13.09
CA LEU A 225 -13.12 -20.35 13.18
C LEU A 225 -12.60 -20.60 14.60
N ALA A 226 -12.10 -19.56 15.27
CA ALA A 226 -11.59 -19.64 16.63
C ALA A 226 -12.68 -19.93 17.67
N LYS A 227 -13.94 -19.54 17.41
CA LYS A 227 -15.05 -19.64 18.36
C LYS A 227 -16.16 -20.60 17.95
N LYS A 228 -16.05 -21.28 16.81
CA LYS A 228 -17.15 -22.05 16.18
C LYS A 228 -17.88 -23.03 17.09
N VAL A 229 -17.21 -23.55 18.13
CA VAL A 229 -17.78 -24.53 19.07
C VAL A 229 -18.58 -23.86 20.20
N SER A 230 -18.37 -22.56 20.45
CA SER A 230 -18.98 -21.80 21.55
C SER A 230 -19.91 -20.67 21.10
N LEU A 231 -20.09 -20.45 19.80
CA LEU A 231 -21.00 -19.43 19.28
C LEU A 231 -22.46 -19.85 19.43
N THR A 232 -23.28 -18.92 19.88
CA THR A 232 -24.75 -18.99 19.76
C THR A 232 -25.20 -18.85 18.30
N GLU A 233 -26.43 -19.23 18.01
CA GLU A 233 -27.02 -19.04 16.67
C GLU A 233 -27.05 -17.56 16.27
N GLU A 234 -27.40 -16.67 17.21
CA GLU A 234 -27.40 -15.22 16.99
C GLU A 234 -26.00 -14.68 16.69
N GLU A 235 -24.98 -15.09 17.45
CA GLU A 235 -23.60 -14.67 17.19
C GLU A 235 -23.10 -15.19 15.85
N ASN A 236 -23.48 -16.41 15.46
CA ASN A 236 -23.13 -16.97 14.15
C ASN A 236 -23.75 -16.15 13.01
N VAL A 237 -25.03 -15.81 13.10
CA VAL A 237 -25.71 -14.94 12.12
C VAL A 237 -25.05 -13.56 12.07
N ASN A 238 -24.80 -12.94 13.21
CA ASN A 238 -24.16 -11.62 13.28
C ASN A 238 -22.76 -11.60 12.65
N LEU A 239 -21.95 -12.64 12.86
CA LEU A 239 -20.63 -12.77 12.23
C LEU A 239 -20.76 -13.00 10.73
N SER A 240 -21.71 -13.82 10.32
CA SER A 240 -22.00 -14.10 8.92
C SER A 240 -22.39 -12.83 8.16
N ASP A 241 -23.36 -12.07 8.69
CA ASP A 241 -23.82 -10.79 8.13
C ASP A 241 -22.69 -9.76 8.10
N SER A 242 -21.92 -9.66 9.18
CA SER A 242 -20.76 -8.75 9.24
C SER A 242 -19.72 -9.10 8.17
N GLN A 243 -19.38 -10.37 8.01
CA GLN A 243 -18.45 -10.82 6.97
C GLN A 243 -18.95 -10.42 5.58
N GLN A 244 -20.25 -10.63 5.33
CA GLN A 244 -20.88 -10.30 4.06
C GLN A 244 -20.83 -8.80 3.75
N LEU A 245 -21.09 -7.94 4.75
CA LEU A 245 -21.01 -6.49 4.59
C LEU A 245 -19.61 -6.05 4.13
N TYR A 246 -18.56 -6.60 4.74
CA TYR A 246 -17.18 -6.28 4.35
C TYR A 246 -16.81 -6.84 2.98
N LEU A 247 -17.27 -8.04 2.61
CA LEU A 247 -17.05 -8.62 1.29
C LEU A 247 -17.72 -7.80 0.18
N LEU A 248 -18.95 -7.35 0.40
CA LEU A 248 -19.67 -6.48 -0.52
C LEU A 248 -18.97 -5.13 -0.69
N ALA A 249 -18.55 -4.51 0.42
CA ALA A 249 -17.82 -3.25 0.37
C ALA A 249 -16.44 -3.36 -0.30
N ALA A 250 -15.75 -4.50 -0.13
CA ALA A 250 -14.52 -4.82 -0.87
C ALA A 250 -14.79 -4.91 -2.38
N LYS A 251 -15.85 -5.62 -2.77
CA LYS A 251 -16.28 -5.75 -4.17
C LYS A 251 -16.63 -4.39 -4.78
N ASP A 252 -17.39 -3.56 -4.07
CA ASP A 252 -17.76 -2.22 -4.52
C ASP A 252 -16.54 -1.33 -4.72
N SER A 253 -15.54 -1.43 -3.85
CA SER A 253 -14.29 -0.68 -3.96
C SER A 253 -13.50 -1.07 -5.22
N ILE A 254 -13.45 -2.36 -5.55
CA ILE A 254 -12.84 -2.82 -6.81
C ILE A 254 -13.65 -2.39 -8.03
N ASN A 255 -14.98 -2.50 -8.00
CA ASN A 255 -15.84 -2.05 -9.11
C ASN A 255 -15.69 -0.54 -9.35
N LYS A 256 -15.48 0.23 -8.28
CA LYS A 256 -15.22 1.67 -8.39
C LYS A 256 -13.90 1.95 -9.10
N ILE A 257 -12.85 1.16 -8.86
CA ILE A 257 -11.57 1.25 -9.58
C ILE A 257 -11.80 1.04 -11.08
N ASP A 258 -12.53 -0.01 -11.48
CA ASP A 258 -12.85 -0.28 -12.90
C ASP A 258 -13.63 0.88 -13.53
N THR A 259 -14.61 1.41 -12.79
CA THR A 259 -15.41 2.55 -13.23
C THR A 259 -14.52 3.78 -13.49
N LEU A 260 -13.55 4.05 -12.62
CA LEU A 260 -12.61 5.16 -12.79
C LEU A 260 -11.67 4.95 -13.99
N TYR A 261 -11.23 3.70 -14.23
CA TYR A 261 -10.47 3.35 -15.43
C TYR A 261 -11.28 3.57 -16.72
N GLU A 262 -12.53 3.14 -16.76
CA GLU A 262 -13.38 3.32 -17.95
C GLU A 262 -13.74 4.80 -18.17
N GLN A 263 -14.02 5.56 -17.12
CA GLN A 263 -14.27 7.00 -17.21
C GLN A 263 -13.10 7.76 -17.83
N THR A 264 -11.87 7.42 -17.43
CA THR A 264 -10.66 8.10 -17.93
C THR A 264 -10.29 7.67 -19.34
N LYS A 265 -10.50 6.40 -19.70
CA LYS A 265 -10.36 5.89 -21.07
C LYS A 265 -11.29 6.60 -22.05
N ASN A 266 -12.53 6.89 -21.64
CA ASN A 266 -13.53 7.56 -22.47
C ASN A 266 -13.32 9.09 -22.56
N ASN A 267 -12.68 9.71 -21.58
CA ASN A 267 -12.53 11.17 -21.51
C ASN A 267 -11.19 11.70 -22.06
N ALA A 268 -10.30 10.84 -22.58
CA ALA A 268 -8.94 11.20 -23.03
C ALA A 268 -8.16 12.06 -22.02
N GLN A 269 -8.44 11.88 -20.72
CA GLN A 269 -7.92 12.72 -19.65
C GLN A 269 -6.52 12.30 -19.21
N LEU A 270 -5.90 13.21 -18.44
CA LEU A 270 -4.65 13.05 -17.69
C LEU A 270 -4.63 11.77 -16.84
N VAL A 271 -3.44 11.42 -16.37
CA VAL A 271 -3.17 10.35 -15.40
C VAL A 271 -4.28 10.27 -14.34
N ILE A 272 -4.88 9.09 -14.18
CA ILE A 272 -5.96 8.89 -13.21
C ILE A 272 -5.42 9.18 -11.82
N GLN A 273 -6.13 9.99 -11.06
CA GLN A 273 -5.74 10.36 -9.70
C GLN A 273 -5.48 9.12 -8.84
N GLY A 274 -4.44 9.18 -8.02
CA GLY A 274 -4.01 8.06 -7.21
C GLY A 274 -3.11 7.06 -7.92
N THR A 275 -3.17 6.96 -9.26
CA THR A 275 -2.28 6.01 -9.97
C THR A 275 -0.82 6.37 -9.82
N GLU A 276 -0.51 7.62 -9.47
CA GLU A 276 0.82 8.00 -9.02
C GLU A 276 1.29 7.09 -7.91
N PHE A 277 0.51 6.83 -6.85
CA PHE A 277 0.89 6.00 -5.71
C PHE A 277 0.98 4.50 -6.03
N SER A 278 0.66 4.06 -7.26
CA SER A 278 0.92 2.69 -7.70
C SER A 278 2.34 2.55 -8.27
N PHE A 279 3.15 1.58 -7.81
CA PHE A 279 4.50 1.33 -8.39
C PHE A 279 4.45 0.60 -9.75
N GLY A 280 3.41 0.83 -10.56
CA GLY A 280 3.05 -0.07 -11.65
C GLY A 280 2.16 -1.19 -11.09
N LEU A 281 1.05 -1.42 -11.79
CA LEU A 281 -0.20 -2.01 -11.29
C LEU A 281 -0.13 -3.44 -10.71
N ASN A 282 1.05 -4.07 -10.63
CA ASN A 282 1.20 -5.45 -10.19
C ASN A 282 2.15 -5.66 -8.99
N VAL A 283 2.82 -4.61 -8.47
CA VAL A 283 3.93 -4.82 -7.50
C VAL A 283 3.60 -4.35 -6.08
N LEU A 284 2.52 -3.58 -5.98
CA LEU A 284 1.89 -3.20 -4.74
C LEU A 284 0.70 -4.10 -4.37
N ILE A 285 0.12 -4.75 -5.38
CA ILE A 285 -0.78 -5.90 -5.23
C ILE A 285 0.02 -7.12 -4.73
N LYS A 286 0.32 -7.18 -3.44
CA LYS A 286 0.60 -8.45 -2.74
C LYS A 286 -0.61 -8.85 -1.91
N LEU A 287 -1.75 -8.86 -2.59
CA LEU A 287 -2.92 -9.61 -2.16
C LEU A 287 -2.68 -11.08 -2.54
N PRO A 288 -3.43 -12.04 -1.96
CA PRO A 288 -3.12 -13.47 -2.07
C PRO A 288 -3.13 -14.00 -3.51
N THR A 289 -3.67 -13.24 -4.47
CA THR A 289 -3.47 -13.47 -5.90
C THR A 289 -2.77 -12.25 -6.52
N SER A 290 -1.77 -12.52 -7.36
CA SER A 290 -1.10 -11.51 -8.20
C SER A 290 -1.99 -10.96 -9.31
N ASP A 291 -3.17 -11.56 -9.49
CA ASP A 291 -4.16 -11.22 -10.51
C ASP A 291 -5.43 -10.67 -9.88
N ILE A 292 -5.76 -9.41 -10.19
CA ILE A 292 -6.96 -8.72 -9.72
C ILE A 292 -8.25 -9.38 -10.24
N ASN A 293 -8.20 -10.05 -11.40
CA ASN A 293 -9.36 -10.77 -11.93
C ASN A 293 -9.65 -12.01 -11.09
N GLN A 294 -8.61 -12.71 -10.64
CA GLN A 294 -8.78 -13.82 -9.68
C GLN A 294 -9.36 -13.33 -8.35
N ILE A 295 -8.94 -12.14 -7.87
CA ILE A 295 -9.56 -11.52 -6.68
C ILE A 295 -11.04 -11.24 -6.94
N LYS A 296 -11.38 -10.66 -8.09
CA LYS A 296 -12.77 -10.34 -8.45
C LYS A 296 -13.64 -11.58 -8.56
N GLU A 297 -13.14 -12.64 -9.19
CA GLU A 297 -13.82 -13.92 -9.29
C GLU A 297 -14.00 -14.54 -7.91
N HIS A 298 -12.96 -14.54 -7.09
CA HIS A 298 -13.01 -15.02 -5.72
C HIS A 298 -14.04 -14.24 -4.89
N LEU A 299 -13.98 -12.90 -4.85
CA LEU A 299 -14.97 -12.07 -4.17
C LEU A 299 -16.40 -12.29 -4.71
N SER A 300 -16.55 -12.44 -6.02
CA SER A 300 -17.85 -12.72 -6.62
C SER A 300 -18.39 -14.08 -6.15
N SER A 301 -17.52 -15.09 -6.07
CA SER A 301 -17.86 -16.41 -5.55
C SER A 301 -18.32 -16.35 -4.07
N LEU A 302 -17.66 -15.50 -3.27
CA LEU A 302 -18.01 -15.29 -1.86
C LEU A 302 -19.29 -14.46 -1.66
N THR A 303 -19.72 -13.68 -2.67
CA THR A 303 -20.88 -12.77 -2.55
C THR A 303 -22.17 -13.31 -3.19
N ILE A 304 -22.11 -14.35 -4.03
CA ILE A 304 -23.24 -14.86 -4.84
C ILE A 304 -24.04 -16.00 -4.16
N GLY A 305 -23.70 -16.41 -2.93
CA GLY A 305 -24.51 -17.34 -2.13
C GLY A 305 -24.90 -16.73 -0.79
N ASN A 306 -26.12 -16.98 -0.31
CA ASN A 306 -26.48 -16.84 1.11
C ASN A 306 -25.71 -17.86 1.98
N ARG A 307 -24.38 -17.82 1.96
CA ARG A 307 -23.50 -18.54 2.90
C ARG A 307 -22.20 -17.78 3.15
N PRO A 308 -22.19 -16.81 4.07
CA PRO A 308 -20.99 -16.56 4.85
C PRO A 308 -20.87 -17.66 5.92
N LEU A 309 -19.64 -18.22 6.00
CA LEU A 309 -19.17 -19.33 6.84
C LEU A 309 -19.59 -20.75 6.39
N SER A 310 -19.02 -21.26 5.28
CA SER A 310 -19.02 -22.71 4.98
C SER A 310 -17.65 -23.26 4.60
N LEU A 311 -17.28 -24.36 5.29
CA LEU A 311 -16.13 -25.25 5.09
C LEU A 311 -15.94 -25.69 3.62
N PRO A 312 -14.70 -25.76 3.10
CA PRO A 312 -14.36 -26.82 2.17
C PRO A 312 -14.07 -28.09 2.96
N SER A 313 -14.99 -29.05 2.90
CA SER A 313 -14.70 -30.45 3.20
C SER A 313 -13.96 -31.06 2.01
N HIS A 314 -12.67 -31.31 2.16
CA HIS A 314 -11.96 -32.47 1.59
C HIS A 314 -10.80 -32.85 2.49
#